data_AF-A0A3S9WBV4-F1
#
_entry.id   AF-A0A3S9WBV4-F1
#
_cell.length_a   1.000
_cell.length_b   1.000
_cell.length_c   1.000
_cell.angle_alpha   90.00
_cell.angle_beta   90.00
_cell.angle_gamma   90.00
#
_symmetry.space_group_name_H-M   'P 1'
#
loop_
_entity.id
_entity.type
_entity.pdbx_description
1 polymer ?
#
loop_
_entity_poly.entity_id
_entity_poly.type
_entity_poly.pdbx_seq_one_letter_code
_entity_poly.pdbx_strand_id
1 'polypeptide(L)'
;MYDTALRRAVAESIQVDRDGPGDEVTTTLLRDIRVQAIVQWAAARVVRIDGDGGAPESYGEYIARLRTDEGRSDDQNLREAVRLYRLASVINDGPLKLVSEELNVSISTATRMMNRARVAGLVDEETGREVYVQAREQQLREQATGPVVGPGSSGPSVSR
;
A
#
# COMPACT_ATOMS: atom_id res chain seq x y z
N MET A 1 4.29 -8.88 -11.68
CA MET A 1 3.79 -8.42 -12.99
C MET A 1 2.79 -7.29 -12.77
N TYR A 2 2.57 -6.38 -13.72
CA TYR A 2 1.45 -5.42 -13.65
C TYR A 2 0.21 -6.05 -14.30
N ASP A 3 -0.88 -6.13 -13.55
CA ASP A 3 -2.19 -6.55 -14.04
C ASP A 3 -2.98 -5.31 -14.47
N THR A 4 -3.33 -5.21 -15.75
CA THR A 4 -4.03 -4.06 -16.33
C THR A 4 -5.52 -4.02 -15.99
N ALA A 5 -6.15 -5.17 -15.74
CA ALA A 5 -7.56 -5.25 -15.32
C ALA A 5 -7.71 -4.81 -13.86
N LEU A 6 -6.74 -5.18 -13.01
CA LEU A 6 -6.69 -4.78 -11.61
C LEU A 6 -5.94 -3.47 -11.35
N ARG A 7 -5.27 -2.95 -12.40
CA ARG A 7 -4.40 -1.76 -12.41
C ARG A 7 -3.36 -1.75 -11.30
N ARG A 8 -2.76 -2.91 -10.99
CA ARG A 8 -1.82 -3.07 -9.87
C ARG A 8 -0.75 -4.11 -10.12
N ALA A 9 0.31 -4.07 -9.34
CA ALA A 9 1.27 -5.15 -9.30
C ALA A 9 0.64 -6.40 -8.65
N VAL A 10 0.79 -7.54 -9.29
CA VAL A 10 0.37 -8.86 -8.78
C VAL A 10 1.54 -9.83 -8.83
N ALA A 11 1.51 -10.82 -7.93
CA ALA A 11 2.37 -11.98 -8.00
C ALA A 11 1.63 -13.13 -8.68
N GLU A 12 2.25 -13.70 -9.72
CA GLU A 12 1.75 -14.93 -10.37
C GLU A 12 2.03 -16.16 -9.51
N SER A 13 3.18 -16.18 -8.85
CA SER A 13 3.59 -17.23 -7.91
C SER A 13 4.42 -16.65 -6.77
N ILE A 14 4.42 -17.34 -5.63
CA ILE A 14 5.32 -17.07 -4.51
C ILE A 14 5.99 -18.39 -4.15
N GLN A 15 7.32 -18.39 -4.11
CA GLN A 15 8.12 -19.52 -3.70
C GLN A 15 8.79 -19.18 -2.37
N VAL A 16 8.76 -20.14 -1.44
CA VAL A 16 9.44 -20.04 -0.15
C VAL A 16 10.41 -21.19 -0.08
N ASP A 17 11.69 -20.85 -0.09
CA ASP A 17 12.78 -21.80 0.02
C ASP A 17 13.37 -21.75 1.43
N ARG A 18 13.85 -22.89 1.90
CA ARG A 18 14.65 -22.97 3.12
C ARG A 18 16.04 -22.37 2.87
N ASP A 19 16.63 -21.74 3.88
CA ASP A 19 17.95 -21.11 3.78
C ASP A 19 19.08 -22.15 3.81
N GLY A 20 18.95 -23.18 4.66
CA GLY A 20 19.93 -24.26 4.73
C GLY A 20 19.40 -25.63 5.17
N PRO A 21 20.28 -26.65 5.18
CA PRO A 21 19.97 -27.95 5.75
C PRO A 21 19.66 -27.83 7.25
N GLY A 22 18.52 -28.39 7.67
CA GLY A 22 18.04 -28.29 9.06
C GLY A 22 16.94 -27.25 9.28
N ASP A 23 16.74 -26.34 8.33
CA ASP A 23 15.61 -25.43 8.34
C ASP A 23 14.36 -26.09 7.77
N GLU A 24 13.24 -25.90 8.46
CA GLU A 24 11.94 -26.42 8.05
C GLU A 24 11.01 -25.29 7.61
N VAL A 25 10.45 -25.43 6.41
CA VAL A 25 9.29 -24.64 5.99
C VAL A 25 8.05 -25.35 6.51
N THR A 26 7.55 -24.90 7.66
CA THR A 26 6.37 -25.50 8.30
C THR A 26 5.10 -24.71 7.96
N THR A 27 3.94 -25.36 8.10
CA THR A 27 2.63 -24.70 7.94
C THR A 27 2.43 -23.55 8.93
N THR A 28 3.00 -23.66 10.15
CA THR A 28 3.00 -22.57 11.14
C THR A 28 3.75 -21.36 10.62
N LEU A 29 4.98 -21.56 10.11
CA LEU A 29 5.79 -20.47 9.54
C LEU A 29 5.09 -19.82 8.34
N LEU A 30 4.52 -20.63 7.44
CA LEU A 30 3.78 -20.12 6.28
C LEU A 30 2.54 -19.31 6.67
N ARG A 31 1.89 -19.62 7.81
CA ARG A 31 0.71 -18.88 8.29
C ARG A 31 1.06 -17.45 8.73
N ASP A 32 2.28 -17.24 9.20
CA ASP A 32 2.75 -15.92 9.64
C ASP A 32 3.23 -15.06 8.46
N ILE A 33 3.46 -15.65 7.29
CA ILE A 33 3.83 -14.93 6.08
C ILE A 33 2.63 -14.16 5.54
N ARG A 34 2.68 -12.83 5.67
CA ARG A 34 1.73 -11.95 4.98
C ARG A 34 2.11 -11.85 3.51
N VAL A 35 1.51 -12.70 2.67
CA VAL A 35 1.65 -12.65 1.19
C VAL A 35 1.50 -11.24 0.65
N GLN A 36 0.52 -10.47 1.14
CA GLN A 36 0.32 -9.08 0.75
C GLN A 36 1.58 -8.21 0.96
N ALA A 37 2.28 -8.38 2.08
CA ALA A 37 3.48 -7.60 2.38
C ALA A 37 4.64 -7.94 1.43
N ILE A 38 4.77 -9.21 1.03
CA ILE A 38 5.76 -9.64 0.02
C ILE A 38 5.46 -9.00 -1.33
N VAL A 39 4.19 -9.04 -1.75
CA VAL A 39 3.76 -8.43 -3.02
C VAL A 39 3.98 -6.92 -3.01
N GLN A 40 3.64 -6.23 -1.91
CA GLN A 40 3.89 -4.80 -1.73
C GLN A 40 5.38 -4.48 -1.83
N TRP A 41 6.23 -5.22 -1.11
CA TRP A 41 7.67 -5.05 -1.13
C TRP A 41 8.27 -5.25 -2.52
N ALA A 42 7.87 -6.33 -3.20
CA ALA A 42 8.32 -6.63 -4.57
C ALA A 42 7.84 -5.56 -5.57
N ALA A 43 6.58 -5.12 -5.45
CA ALA A 43 6.00 -4.08 -6.28
C ALA A 43 6.76 -2.76 -6.14
N ALA A 44 7.02 -2.32 -4.91
CA ALA A 44 7.78 -1.09 -4.65
C ALA A 44 9.19 -1.13 -5.28
N ARG A 45 9.80 -2.30 -5.42
CA ARG A 45 11.14 -2.45 -6.00
C ARG A 45 11.16 -2.38 -7.54
N VAL A 46 10.06 -2.72 -8.20
CA VAL A 46 9.98 -2.72 -9.68
C VAL A 46 9.31 -1.48 -10.24
N VAL A 47 8.50 -0.76 -9.45
CA VAL A 47 7.82 0.44 -9.89
C VAL A 47 8.82 1.54 -10.24
N ARG A 48 8.57 2.17 -11.39
CA ARG A 48 9.28 3.34 -11.89
C ARG A 48 8.30 4.50 -11.98
N ILE A 49 8.76 5.67 -11.53
CA ILE A 49 7.93 6.87 -11.39
C ILE A 49 8.49 7.92 -12.36
N ASP A 50 7.69 8.25 -13.36
CA ASP A 50 8.05 9.27 -14.33
C ASP A 50 8.00 10.67 -13.70
N GLY A 51 9.13 11.37 -13.74
CA GLY A 51 9.23 12.79 -13.37
C GLY A 51 8.92 13.73 -14.54
N ASP A 52 8.82 15.03 -14.27
CA ASP A 52 8.59 16.05 -15.30
C ASP A 52 9.88 16.30 -16.12
N GLY A 53 10.22 15.37 -17.02
CA GLY A 53 11.30 15.50 -18.01
C GLY A 53 12.61 14.79 -17.68
N GLY A 54 12.66 13.95 -16.64
CA GLY A 54 13.83 13.17 -16.24
C GLY A 54 13.71 11.67 -16.53
N ALA A 55 14.78 10.91 -16.24
CA ALA A 55 14.71 9.46 -16.25
C ALA A 55 13.75 8.97 -15.13
N PRO A 56 13.05 7.84 -15.34
CA PRO A 56 12.14 7.31 -14.33
C PRO A 56 12.88 6.97 -13.03
N GLU A 57 12.40 7.52 -11.91
CA GLU A 57 12.95 7.28 -10.58
C GLU A 57 12.42 5.95 -10.02
N SER A 58 13.20 5.25 -9.20
CA SER A 58 12.68 4.16 -8.37
C SER A 58 11.81 4.71 -7.23
N TYR A 59 10.96 3.86 -6.66
CA TYR A 59 10.15 4.21 -5.48
C TYR A 59 10.99 4.84 -4.35
N GLY A 60 12.13 4.23 -4.02
CA GLY A 60 13.00 4.70 -2.93
C GLY A 60 13.61 6.08 -3.21
N GLU A 61 14.06 6.33 -4.43
CA GLU A 61 14.61 7.63 -4.85
C GLU A 61 13.54 8.72 -4.80
N TYR A 62 12.35 8.43 -5.32
CA TYR A 62 11.21 9.34 -5.31
C TYR A 62 10.81 9.74 -3.88
N ILE A 63 10.65 8.77 -2.97
CA ILE A 63 10.30 9.04 -1.57
C ILE A 63 11.40 9.82 -0.84
N ALA A 64 12.68 9.47 -1.07
CA ALA A 64 13.81 10.19 -0.47
C ALA A 64 13.86 11.66 -0.92
N ARG A 65 13.66 11.92 -2.23
CA ARG A 65 13.55 13.28 -2.77
C ARG A 65 12.38 14.03 -2.17
N LEU A 66 11.21 13.40 -2.14
CA LEU A 66 9.98 14.00 -1.59
C LEU A 66 10.16 14.44 -0.14
N ARG A 67 10.78 13.59 0.70
CA ARG A 67 11.03 13.89 2.11
C ARG A 67 12.08 14.98 2.34
N THR A 68 13.00 15.16 1.40
CA THR A 68 14.07 16.17 1.50
C THR A 68 13.63 17.55 0.99
N ASP A 69 12.62 17.60 0.14
CA ASP A 69 12.07 18.83 -0.41
C ASP A 69 11.04 19.46 0.56
N GLU A 70 11.52 20.24 1.53
CA GLU A 70 10.67 20.94 2.51
C GLU A 70 10.08 22.27 1.97
N GLY A 71 10.55 22.76 0.81
CA GLY A 71 10.14 24.05 0.24
C GLY A 71 8.87 24.00 -0.62
N ARG A 72 8.16 22.86 -0.61
CA ARG A 72 7.04 22.62 -1.52
C ARG A 72 5.85 23.52 -1.24
N SER A 73 5.33 24.16 -2.29
CA SER A 73 4.07 24.90 -2.23
C SER A 73 2.87 23.97 -2.04
N ASP A 74 1.74 24.52 -1.62
CA ASP A 74 0.48 23.76 -1.50
C ASP A 74 0.08 23.07 -2.81
N ASP A 75 0.29 23.71 -3.95
CA ASP A 75 -0.02 23.15 -5.27
C ASP A 75 0.96 22.03 -5.67
N GLN A 76 2.23 22.13 -5.25
CA GLN A 76 3.19 21.05 -5.42
C GLN A 76 2.81 19.86 -4.53
N ASN A 77 2.49 20.09 -3.26
CA ASN A 77 2.01 19.06 -2.34
C ASN A 77 0.73 18.39 -2.84
N LEU A 78 -0.19 19.15 -3.46
CA LEU A 78 -1.40 18.60 -4.06
C LEU A 78 -1.08 17.65 -5.23
N ARG A 79 -0.13 18.02 -6.10
CA ARG A 79 0.32 17.17 -7.21
C ARG A 79 1.04 15.91 -6.70
N GLU A 80 1.89 16.04 -5.69
CA GLU A 80 2.57 14.89 -5.09
C GLU A 80 1.58 13.96 -4.38
N ALA A 81 0.55 14.50 -3.71
CA ALA A 81 -0.53 13.68 -3.15
C ALA A 81 -1.23 12.84 -4.21
N VAL A 82 -1.50 13.40 -5.40
CA VAL A 82 -2.10 12.63 -6.51
C VAL A 82 -1.16 11.53 -7.01
N ARG A 83 0.13 11.82 -7.16
CA ARG A 83 1.14 10.83 -7.59
C ARG A 83 1.23 9.69 -6.57
N LEU A 84 1.38 10.00 -5.29
CA LEU A 84 1.40 9.02 -4.19
C LEU A 84 0.11 8.20 -4.14
N TYR A 85 -1.05 8.84 -4.31
CA TYR A 85 -2.33 8.16 -4.28
C TYR A 85 -2.46 7.10 -5.38
N ARG A 86 -1.99 7.41 -6.60
CA ARG A 86 -1.93 6.46 -7.72
C ARG A 86 -0.88 5.38 -7.47
N LEU A 87 0.30 5.78 -6.99
CA LEU A 87 1.40 4.88 -6.69
C LEU A 87 0.99 3.80 -5.70
N ALA A 88 0.28 4.18 -4.62
CA ALA A 88 -0.23 3.26 -3.63
C ALA A 88 -1.08 2.13 -4.24
N SER A 89 -2.00 2.47 -5.16
CA SER A 89 -2.80 1.48 -5.87
C SER A 89 -1.95 0.51 -6.68
N VAL A 90 -0.89 1.01 -7.32
CA VAL A 90 0.04 0.17 -8.09
C VAL A 90 0.80 -0.78 -7.16
N ILE A 91 1.23 -0.33 -5.99
CA ILE A 91 2.03 -1.13 -5.04
C ILE A 91 1.19 -1.92 -4.02
N ASN A 92 -0.14 -1.95 -4.14
CA ASN A 92 -1.06 -2.57 -3.18
C ASN A 92 -1.06 -1.95 -1.77
N ASP A 93 -0.66 -0.69 -1.62
CA ASP A 93 -0.74 0.03 -0.35
C ASP A 93 -2.04 0.83 -0.24
N GLY A 94 -2.41 1.20 0.98
CA GLY A 94 -3.57 2.04 1.26
C GLY A 94 -3.38 3.45 0.70
N PRO A 95 -4.16 3.90 -0.30
CA PRO A 95 -3.88 5.16 -1.01
C PRO A 95 -3.82 6.40 -0.14
N LEU A 96 -4.80 6.57 0.75
CA LEU A 96 -4.81 7.69 1.70
C LEU A 96 -3.76 7.54 2.79
N LYS A 97 -3.40 6.30 3.14
CA LYS A 97 -2.38 6.00 4.14
C LYS A 97 -1.00 6.40 3.62
N LEU A 98 -0.64 5.98 2.41
CA LEU A 98 0.63 6.34 1.79
C LEU A 98 0.78 7.86 1.63
N VAL A 99 -0.27 8.55 1.18
CA VAL A 99 -0.27 10.02 1.11
C VAL A 99 -0.06 10.66 2.48
N SER A 100 -0.75 10.14 3.50
CA SER A 100 -0.66 10.63 4.88
C SER A 100 0.76 10.46 5.43
N GLU A 101 1.36 9.29 5.24
CA GLU A 101 2.69 8.95 5.76
C GLU A 101 3.79 9.72 5.02
N GLU A 102 3.76 9.74 3.69
CA GLU A 102 4.85 10.31 2.89
C GLU A 102 4.82 11.84 2.80
N LEU A 103 3.66 12.46 3.00
CA LEU A 103 3.55 13.91 3.13
C LEU A 103 3.51 14.39 4.58
N ASN A 104 3.60 13.48 5.56
CA ASN A 104 3.53 13.78 6.99
C ASN A 104 2.30 14.64 7.36
N VAL A 105 1.14 14.28 6.82
CA VAL A 105 -0.14 14.94 7.11
C VAL A 105 -1.12 13.95 7.69
N SER A 106 -2.15 14.40 8.41
CA SER A 106 -3.18 13.48 8.88
C SER A 106 -4.00 12.88 7.73
N ILE A 107 -4.56 11.67 7.93
CA ILE A 107 -5.44 11.01 6.94
C ILE A 107 -6.61 11.93 6.51
N SER A 108 -7.18 12.71 7.45
CA SER A 108 -8.24 13.67 7.12
C SER A 108 -7.75 14.77 6.16
N THR A 109 -6.50 15.20 6.32
CA THR A 109 -5.86 16.18 5.45
C THR A 109 -5.57 15.59 4.08
N ALA A 110 -5.01 14.37 4.02
CA ALA A 110 -4.85 13.63 2.77
C ALA A 110 -6.18 13.48 2.00
N THR A 111 -7.27 13.17 2.72
CA THR A 111 -8.62 13.10 2.15
C THR A 111 -9.07 14.44 1.56
N ARG A 112 -8.87 15.54 2.30
CA ARG A 112 -9.19 16.90 1.79
C ARG A 112 -8.36 17.27 0.57
N MET A 113 -7.08 16.89 0.54
CA MET A 113 -6.22 17.08 -0.62
C MET A 113 -6.76 16.32 -1.84
N MET A 114 -7.13 15.05 -1.69
CA MET A 114 -7.69 14.27 -2.80
C MET A 114 -9.03 14.82 -3.31
N ASN A 115 -9.87 15.34 -2.42
CA ASN A 115 -11.10 16.02 -2.81
C ASN A 115 -10.81 17.31 -3.59
N ARG A 116 -9.85 18.12 -3.13
CA ARG A 116 -9.40 19.33 -3.84
C ARG A 116 -8.82 18.99 -5.21
N ALA A 117 -7.99 17.96 -5.30
CA ALA A 117 -7.40 17.50 -6.55
C ALA A 117 -8.45 17.03 -7.56
N ARG A 118 -9.51 16.35 -7.10
CA ARG A 118 -10.65 15.94 -7.94
C ARG A 118 -11.41 17.15 -8.48
N VAL A 119 -11.70 18.15 -7.63
CA VAL A 119 -12.36 19.39 -8.05
C VAL A 119 -11.49 20.16 -9.06
N ALA A 120 -10.17 20.13 -8.89
CA ALA A 120 -9.21 20.76 -9.80
C ALA A 120 -8.96 19.96 -11.10
N GLY A 121 -9.61 18.81 -11.30
CA GLY A 121 -9.41 17.96 -12.47
C GLY A 121 -8.03 17.29 -12.56
N LEU A 122 -7.27 17.27 -11.46
CA LEU A 122 -5.94 16.65 -11.38
C LEU A 122 -5.99 15.13 -11.23
N VAL A 123 -7.17 14.60 -10.89
CA VAL A 123 -7.43 13.17 -10.82
C VAL A 123 -8.45 12.87 -11.90
N ASP A 124 -8.08 12.08 -12.90
CA ASP A 124 -9.06 11.59 -13.87
C ASP A 124 -10.18 10.84 -13.12
N GLU A 125 -11.44 11.03 -13.55
CA GLU A 125 -12.60 10.53 -12.81
C GLU A 125 -12.61 9.01 -12.66
N GLU A 126 -12.00 8.30 -13.61
CA GLU A 126 -11.93 6.84 -13.67
C GLU A 126 -10.97 6.30 -12.60
N THR A 127 -9.72 6.76 -12.59
CA THR A 127 -8.71 6.47 -11.56
C THR A 127 -9.18 6.97 -10.20
N GLY A 128 -9.81 8.14 -10.14
CA GLY A 128 -10.30 8.72 -8.89
C GLY A 128 -11.45 7.94 -8.25
N ARG A 129 -12.34 7.33 -9.03
CA ARG A 129 -13.43 6.47 -8.54
C ARG A 129 -12.92 5.07 -8.21
N GLU A 130 -12.12 4.47 -9.08
CA GLU A 130 -11.59 3.12 -8.89
C GLU A 130 -10.71 3.04 -7.66
N VAL A 131 -9.76 3.96 -7.50
CA VAL A 131 -8.86 3.96 -6.34
C VAL A 131 -9.63 4.23 -5.04
N TYR A 132 -10.69 5.04 -5.09
CA TYR A 132 -11.55 5.27 -3.92
C TYR A 132 -12.35 4.02 -3.53
N VAL A 133 -12.95 3.33 -4.50
CA VAL A 133 -13.65 2.05 -4.28
C VAL A 133 -12.67 1.02 -3.73
N GLN A 134 -11.48 0.92 -4.31
CA GLN A 134 -10.41 0.02 -3.86
C GLN A 134 -9.93 0.33 -2.44
N ALA A 135 -9.67 1.61 -2.11
CA ALA A 135 -9.27 2.01 -0.76
C ALA A 135 -10.34 1.63 0.28
N ARG A 136 -11.62 1.78 -0.09
CA ARG A 136 -12.75 1.39 0.75
C ARG A 136 -12.86 -0.13 0.90
N GLU A 137 -12.69 -0.88 -0.17
CA GLU A 137 -12.66 -2.35 -0.12
C GLU A 137 -11.48 -2.86 0.69
N GLN A 138 -10.30 -2.27 0.54
CA GLN A 138 -9.11 -2.64 1.29
C GLN A 138 -9.28 -2.36 2.78
N GLN A 139 -9.82 -1.20 3.16
CA GLN A 139 -10.17 -0.92 4.55
C GLN A 139 -11.16 -1.94 5.12
N LEU A 140 -12.16 -2.35 4.34
CA LEU A 140 -13.12 -3.37 4.74
C LEU A 140 -12.47 -4.76 4.86
N ARG A 141 -11.57 -5.12 3.92
CA ARG A 141 -10.81 -6.38 3.96
C ARG A 141 -9.87 -6.42 5.16
N GLU A 142 -9.11 -5.35 5.41
CA GLU A 142 -8.19 -5.25 6.55
C GLU A 142 -8.93 -5.36 7.89
N GLN A 143 -10.15 -4.82 7.99
CA GLN A 143 -11.03 -5.00 9.15
C GLN A 143 -11.57 -6.44 9.25
N ALA A 144 -11.85 -7.09 8.13
CA ALA A 144 -12.36 -8.47 8.09
C ALA A 144 -11.27 -9.54 8.28
N THR A 145 -10.01 -9.25 7.92
CA THR A 145 -8.85 -10.15 8.06
C THR A 145 -8.00 -9.82 9.30
N GLY A 146 -8.55 -9.06 10.26
CA GLY A 146 -7.95 -8.92 11.58
C GLY A 146 -7.77 -10.29 12.25
N PRO A 147 -6.84 -10.43 13.22
CA PRO A 147 -6.59 -11.71 13.87
C PRO A 147 -7.91 -12.28 14.40
N VAL A 148 -8.28 -13.46 13.92
CA VAL A 148 -9.44 -14.20 14.44
C VAL A 148 -9.14 -14.53 15.90
N VAL A 149 -9.64 -13.72 16.81
CA VAL A 149 -9.72 -14.08 18.23
C VAL A 149 -10.81 -15.14 18.33
N GLY A 150 -10.42 -16.40 18.19
CA GLY A 150 -11.32 -17.53 18.45
C GLY A 150 -11.83 -17.44 19.90
N PRO A 151 -13.05 -17.93 20.18
CA PRO A 151 -13.57 -17.94 21.55
C PRO A 151 -12.61 -18.72 22.45
N GLY A 152 -12.10 -18.07 23.49
CA GLY A 152 -11.25 -18.70 24.50
C GLY A 152 -11.98 -19.90 25.10
N SER A 153 -11.41 -21.09 24.94
CA SER A 153 -11.92 -22.30 25.56
C SER A 153 -11.70 -22.22 27.07
N SER A 154 -12.72 -21.79 27.82
CA SER A 154 -12.78 -22.02 29.26
C SER A 154 -12.95 -23.52 29.49
N GLY A 155 -11.84 -24.23 29.70
CA GLY A 155 -11.85 -25.62 30.15
C GLY A 155 -12.34 -25.72 31.61
N PRO A 156 -12.98 -26.84 32.01
CA PRO A 156 -13.53 -26.98 33.35
C PRO A 156 -12.41 -27.21 34.37
N SER A 157 -12.51 -26.53 35.52
CA SER A 157 -11.62 -26.73 36.67
C SER A 157 -12.06 -27.97 37.44
N VAL A 158 -11.17 -28.95 37.62
CA VAL A 158 -11.36 -30.06 38.54
C VAL A 158 -10.85 -29.63 39.91
N SER A 159 -11.76 -29.44 40.86
CA SER A 159 -11.47 -29.23 42.27
C SER A 159 -11.03 -30.54 42.93
N ARG A 160 -9.95 -30.48 43.71
CA ARG A 160 -9.53 -31.51 44.67
C ARG A 160 -10.25 -31.34 46.00
#